data_AF-A0A7C3FJL7-F1
#
_entry.id   AF-A0A7C3FJL7-F1
#
_cell.length_a   1.000
_cell.length_b   1.000
_cell.length_c   1.000
_cell.angle_alpha   90.00
_cell.angle_beta   90.00
_cell.angle_gamma   90.00
#
_symmetry.space_group_name_H-M   'P 1'
#
loop_
_entity.id
_entity.type
_entity.pdbx_description
1 polymer ?
#
loop_
_entity_poly.entity_id
_entity_poly.type
_entity_poly.pdbx_seq_one_letter_code
_entity_poly.pdbx_strand_id
1 'polypeptide(L)'
;MSQSTGKLKPISWQLSVLLTLIPAGAAAAMIHIAIPRAVERTGTPFLYYYLPWWIGYMAIYLVASLVGYHLEGNAWDWPTLKSRFRLHSIRGRVWLWFLALLGTFIVAILLVNFLGPQLSSIPFLRMPDEFPPELNPSHPEGMQSGIFMGVALQGKWWILAVYFVGWLINIFGEEFWFRGYLLPRQEREHGSRAWITHGFIWALNHIWQLWTLVILFPYSFLWSFVIQRGRNTWIPILVHGLGNFIPVVGILLGVMG
;
A
#
# COMPACT_ATOMS: atom_id res chain seq x y z
N MET A 1 15.42 18.18 -26.71
CA MET A 1 14.12 18.66 -27.25
C MET A 1 13.08 18.55 -26.15
N SER A 2 12.57 19.69 -25.68
CA SER A 2 11.57 19.78 -24.63
C SER A 2 10.19 19.46 -25.21
N GLN A 3 9.77 18.20 -25.19
CA GLN A 3 8.38 17.87 -25.46
C GLN A 3 7.51 18.49 -24.35
N SER A 4 6.50 19.24 -24.77
CA SER A 4 5.48 19.85 -23.93
C SER A 4 4.84 18.79 -23.02
N THR A 5 5.31 18.70 -21.77
CA THR A 5 4.56 18.00 -20.74
C THR A 5 3.25 18.76 -20.54
N GLY A 6 2.11 18.06 -20.61
CA GLY A 6 0.84 18.65 -20.24
C GLY A 6 0.99 19.35 -18.89
N LYS A 7 0.56 20.61 -18.79
CA LYS A 7 0.84 21.46 -17.61
C LYS A 7 0.27 20.79 -16.37
N LEU A 8 1.12 20.14 -15.57
CA LEU A 8 0.71 19.39 -14.38
C LEU A 8 -0.08 20.32 -13.45
N LYS A 9 -1.39 20.04 -13.32
CA LYS A 9 -2.30 20.82 -12.49
C LYS A 9 -2.10 20.47 -11.01
N PRO A 10 -2.18 21.46 -10.10
CA PRO A 10 -2.20 21.18 -8.67
C PRO A 10 -3.44 20.37 -8.30
N ILE A 11 -3.37 19.71 -7.14
CA ILE A 11 -4.52 19.07 -6.52
C ILE A 11 -4.70 19.64 -5.14
N SER A 12 -5.92 20.07 -4.82
CA SER A 12 -6.22 20.64 -3.51
C SER A 12 -6.16 19.56 -2.43
N TRP A 13 -6.00 20.02 -1.19
CA TRP A 13 -6.10 19.18 0.00
C TRP A 13 -7.42 18.40 0.04
N GLN A 14 -8.55 19.10 -0.15
CA GLN A 14 -9.89 18.52 -0.05
C GLN A 14 -10.09 17.40 -1.07
N LEU A 15 -9.68 17.63 -2.32
CA LEU A 15 -9.82 16.62 -3.36
C LEU A 15 -8.90 15.42 -3.06
N SER A 16 -7.67 15.66 -2.59
CA SER A 16 -6.76 14.57 -2.23
C SER A 16 -7.30 13.72 -1.07
N VAL A 17 -7.92 14.35 -0.08
CA VAL A 17 -8.58 13.67 1.05
C VAL A 17 -9.76 12.83 0.54
N LEU A 18 -10.64 13.39 -0.30
CA LEU A 18 -11.78 12.64 -0.87
C LEU A 18 -11.32 11.43 -1.70
N LEU A 19 -10.33 11.63 -2.57
CA LEU A 19 -9.77 10.57 -3.40
C LEU A 19 -9.07 9.46 -2.61
N THR A 20 -8.84 9.66 -1.31
CA THR A 20 -8.20 8.66 -0.45
C THR A 20 -9.18 8.06 0.55
N LEU A 21 -10.00 8.87 1.21
CA LEU A 21 -10.97 8.41 2.19
C LEU A 21 -12.12 7.61 1.58
N ILE A 22 -12.54 7.91 0.34
CA ILE A 22 -13.58 7.12 -0.32
C ILE A 22 -13.11 5.68 -0.56
N PRO A 23 -11.95 5.44 -1.22
CA PRO A 23 -11.40 4.09 -1.32
C PRO A 23 -11.12 3.44 0.04
N ALA A 24 -10.52 4.17 0.99
CA ALA A 24 -10.18 3.62 2.30
C ALA A 24 -11.43 3.24 3.12
N GLY A 25 -12.51 4.02 3.01
CA GLY A 25 -13.80 3.69 3.61
C GLY A 25 -14.46 2.49 2.94
N ALA A 26 -14.34 2.34 1.61
CA ALA A 26 -14.80 1.15 0.90
C ALA A 26 -14.00 -0.10 1.33
N ALA A 27 -12.68 0.04 1.54
CA ALA A 27 -11.85 -1.02 2.10
C ALA A 27 -12.24 -1.37 3.53
N ALA A 28 -12.49 -0.37 4.38
CA ALA A 28 -13.00 -0.61 5.73
C ALA A 28 -14.34 -1.36 5.70
N ALA A 29 -15.31 -0.92 4.90
CA ALA A 29 -16.58 -1.60 4.76
C ALA A 29 -16.43 -3.03 4.22
N MET A 30 -15.53 -3.27 3.26
CA MET A 30 -15.34 -4.61 2.73
C MET A 30 -14.75 -5.55 3.78
N ILE A 31 -13.65 -5.13 4.40
CA ILE A 31 -12.89 -5.97 5.32
C ILE A 31 -13.63 -6.20 6.65
N HIS A 32 -14.27 -5.16 7.20
CA HIS A 32 -14.91 -5.24 8.52
C HIS A 32 -16.36 -5.72 8.47
N ILE A 33 -16.99 -5.69 7.30
CA ILE A 33 -18.43 -5.93 7.19
C ILE A 33 -18.77 -6.95 6.12
N ALA A 34 -18.43 -6.68 4.86
CA ALA A 34 -18.93 -7.49 3.75
C ALA A 34 -18.32 -8.89 3.72
N ILE A 35 -17.00 -9.00 3.85
CA ILE A 35 -16.31 -10.30 3.85
C ILE A 35 -16.70 -11.13 5.08
N PRO A 36 -16.62 -10.62 6.33
CA PRO A 36 -17.03 -11.39 7.51
C PRO A 36 -18.46 -11.92 7.41
N ARG A 37 -19.41 -11.11 6.93
CA ARG A 37 -20.81 -11.55 6.72
C ARG A 37 -20.94 -12.60 5.63
N ALA A 38 -20.13 -12.53 4.58
CA ALA A 38 -20.12 -13.56 3.54
C ALA A 38 -19.57 -14.88 4.09
N VAL A 39 -18.50 -14.84 4.88
CA VAL A 39 -17.92 -16.00 5.57
C VAL A 39 -18.96 -16.62 6.51
N GLU A 40 -19.59 -15.84 7.37
CA GLU A 40 -20.63 -16.30 8.31
C GLU A 40 -21.80 -17.00 7.60
N ARG A 41 -22.27 -16.43 6.48
CA ARG A 41 -23.43 -16.96 5.74
C ARG A 41 -23.13 -18.21 4.93
N THR A 42 -21.91 -18.37 4.45
CA THR A 42 -21.56 -19.40 3.47
C THR A 42 -20.63 -20.49 4.00
N GLY A 43 -19.97 -20.25 5.14
CA GLY A 43 -18.87 -21.07 5.63
C GLY A 43 -17.64 -21.08 4.71
N THR A 44 -17.63 -20.28 3.64
CA THR A 44 -16.50 -20.21 2.70
C THR A 44 -15.34 -19.45 3.37
N PRO A 45 -14.10 -19.97 3.31
CA PRO A 45 -12.95 -19.31 3.92
C PRO A 45 -12.75 -17.86 3.46
N PHE A 46 -12.29 -17.01 4.38
CA PHE A 46 -12.07 -15.58 4.18
C PHE A 46 -11.23 -15.28 2.94
N LEU A 47 -10.20 -16.11 2.68
CA LEU A 47 -9.29 -15.97 1.54
C LEU A 47 -9.99 -15.81 0.19
N TYR A 48 -11.07 -16.58 -0.04
CA TYR A 48 -11.76 -16.61 -1.34
C TYR A 48 -12.50 -15.32 -1.66
N TYR A 49 -12.91 -14.57 -0.64
CA TYR A 49 -13.50 -13.24 -0.80
C TYR A 49 -12.41 -12.16 -0.83
N TYR A 50 -11.40 -12.30 0.04
CA TYR A 50 -10.33 -11.33 0.19
C TYR A 50 -9.47 -11.19 -1.06
N LEU A 51 -8.96 -12.29 -1.62
CA LEU A 51 -8.04 -12.26 -2.76
C LEU A 51 -8.57 -11.47 -3.97
N PRO A 52 -9.73 -11.83 -4.57
CA PRO A 52 -10.23 -11.12 -5.74
C PRO A 52 -10.57 -9.66 -5.44
N TRP A 53 -11.11 -9.38 -4.25
CA TRP A 53 -11.40 -8.02 -3.84
C TRP A 53 -10.12 -7.18 -3.68
N TRP A 54 -9.12 -7.67 -2.95
CA TRP A 54 -7.86 -6.96 -2.71
C TRP A 54 -7.13 -6.66 -4.01
N ILE A 55 -7.04 -7.65 -4.91
CA ILE A 55 -6.45 -7.48 -6.24
C ILE A 55 -7.21 -6.41 -7.03
N GLY A 56 -8.55 -6.47 -7.05
CA GLY A 56 -9.38 -5.50 -7.75
C GLY A 56 -9.24 -4.09 -7.17
N TYR A 57 -9.23 -3.96 -5.85
CA TYR A 57 -9.04 -2.70 -5.14
C TYR A 57 -7.68 -2.06 -5.48
N MET A 58 -6.60 -2.84 -5.46
CA MET A 58 -5.27 -2.33 -5.82
C MET A 58 -5.13 -2.03 -7.32
N ALA A 59 -5.80 -2.79 -8.18
CA ALA A 59 -5.85 -2.51 -9.61
C ALA A 59 -6.51 -1.17 -9.91
N ILE A 60 -7.52 -0.75 -9.13
CA ILE A 60 -8.16 0.56 -9.27
C ILE A 60 -7.13 1.69 -9.09
N TYR A 61 -6.20 1.59 -8.14
CA TYR A 61 -5.16 2.60 -7.98
C TYR A 61 -4.24 2.71 -9.19
N LEU A 62 -3.82 1.55 -9.73
CA LEU A 62 -3.00 1.53 -10.95
C LEU A 62 -3.75 2.14 -12.13
N VAL A 63 -4.99 1.69 -12.37
CA VAL A 63 -5.83 2.19 -13.47
C VAL A 63 -6.11 3.68 -13.31
N ALA A 64 -6.49 4.14 -12.11
CA ALA A 64 -6.76 5.55 -11.85
C ALA A 64 -5.53 6.43 -12.10
N SER A 65 -4.33 5.94 -11.76
CA SER A 65 -3.08 6.66 -12.04
C SER A 65 -2.82 6.82 -13.54
N LEU A 66 -3.11 5.79 -14.34
CA LEU A 66 -2.93 5.77 -15.79
C LEU A 66 -4.02 6.58 -16.52
N VAL A 67 -5.26 6.50 -16.05
CA VAL A 67 -6.36 7.35 -16.53
C VAL A 67 -6.03 8.81 -16.25
N GLY A 68 -5.59 9.13 -15.03
CA GLY A 68 -5.17 10.48 -14.69
C GLY A 68 -3.99 10.96 -15.53
N TYR A 69 -3.02 10.09 -15.82
CA TYR A 69 -1.91 10.37 -16.72
C TYR A 69 -2.39 10.73 -18.13
N HIS A 70 -3.39 10.00 -18.65
CA HIS A 70 -4.00 10.28 -19.95
C HIS A 70 -4.77 11.61 -19.95
N LEU A 71 -5.55 11.88 -18.91
CA LEU A 71 -6.32 13.11 -18.76
C LEU A 71 -5.45 14.38 -18.62
N GLU A 72 -4.17 14.24 -18.27
CA GLU A 72 -3.19 15.33 -18.34
C GLU A 72 -2.81 15.70 -19.79
N GLY A 73 -3.17 14.89 -20.79
CA GLY A 73 -2.79 15.08 -22.18
C GLY A 73 -1.36 14.63 -22.50
N ASN A 74 -0.79 13.75 -21.68
CA ASN A 74 0.54 13.20 -21.94
C ASN A 74 0.53 12.22 -23.13
N ALA A 75 1.63 12.17 -23.87
CA ALA A 75 1.83 11.20 -24.93
C ALA A 75 2.05 9.78 -24.37
N TRP A 76 1.47 8.76 -25.00
CA TRP A 76 1.61 7.37 -24.58
C TRP A 76 2.92 6.75 -25.10
N ASP A 77 4.04 7.23 -24.56
CA ASP A 77 5.38 6.70 -24.83
C ASP A 77 6.14 6.48 -23.51
N TRP A 78 7.07 5.52 -23.54
CA TRP A 78 7.83 5.15 -22.36
C TRP A 78 8.66 6.31 -21.77
N PRO A 79 9.39 7.13 -22.55
CA PRO A 79 10.08 8.31 -22.03
C PRO A 79 9.17 9.26 -21.22
N THR A 80 8.00 9.60 -21.76
CA THR A 80 7.05 10.51 -21.12
C THR A 80 6.47 9.90 -19.85
N LEU A 81 6.04 8.63 -19.89
CA LEU A 81 5.51 7.92 -18.71
C LEU A 81 6.58 7.81 -17.63
N LYS A 82 7.79 7.37 -18.00
CA LYS A 82 8.93 7.23 -17.09
C LYS A 82 9.27 8.56 -16.40
N SER A 83 9.29 9.66 -17.15
CA SER A 83 9.53 10.99 -16.58
C SER A 83 8.40 11.42 -15.66
N ARG A 84 7.15 11.24 -16.08
CA ARG A 84 5.98 11.70 -15.34
C ARG A 84 5.80 10.97 -14.01
N PHE A 85 6.01 9.66 -13.99
CA PHE A 85 5.96 8.83 -12.79
C PHE A 85 7.30 8.79 -12.02
N ARG A 86 8.31 9.57 -12.43
CA ARG A 86 9.63 9.68 -11.78
C ARG A 86 10.37 8.33 -11.65
N LEU A 87 10.26 7.49 -12.67
CA LEU A 87 10.85 6.15 -12.75
C LEU A 87 12.31 6.20 -13.21
N HIS A 88 13.13 7.02 -12.55
CA HIS A 88 14.54 7.24 -12.89
C HIS A 88 15.44 6.17 -12.24
N SER A 89 16.51 5.75 -12.91
CA SER A 89 17.45 4.79 -12.32
C SER A 89 18.04 5.31 -11.01
N ILE A 90 18.14 4.44 -10.01
CA ILE A 90 18.78 4.75 -8.73
C ILE A 90 20.30 4.75 -8.94
N ARG A 91 20.98 5.87 -8.65
CA ARG A 91 22.43 6.02 -8.83
C ARG A 91 23.06 6.77 -7.64
N GLY A 92 24.27 6.37 -7.27
CA GLY A 92 25.10 7.06 -6.28
C GLY A 92 24.38 7.33 -4.97
N ARG A 93 24.35 8.60 -4.53
CA ARG A 93 23.75 9.04 -3.26
C ARG A 93 22.25 8.75 -3.14
N VAL A 94 21.55 8.46 -4.24
CA VAL A 94 20.13 8.07 -4.20
C VAL A 94 19.94 6.71 -3.50
N TRP A 95 20.96 5.84 -3.50
CA TRP A 95 20.93 4.60 -2.70
C TRP A 95 20.89 4.85 -1.19
N LEU A 96 21.43 5.98 -0.70
CA LEU A 96 21.33 6.34 0.71
C LEU A 96 19.88 6.63 1.10
N TRP A 97 19.08 7.22 0.20
CA TRP A 97 17.64 7.39 0.42
C TRP A 97 16.92 6.05 0.49
N PHE A 98 17.27 5.10 -0.38
CA PHE A 98 16.75 3.73 -0.31
C PHE A 98 17.08 3.06 1.02
N LEU A 99 18.36 3.09 1.43
CA LEU A 99 18.79 2.45 2.69
C LEU A 99 18.15 3.09 3.91
N ALA A 100 18.07 4.42 3.94
CA ALA A 100 17.38 5.15 5.02
C ALA A 100 15.90 4.74 5.08
N LEU A 101 15.24 4.69 3.93
CA LEU A 101 13.83 4.34 3.84
C LEU A 101 13.58 2.87 4.25
N LEU A 102 14.43 1.95 3.79
CA LEU A 102 14.41 0.54 4.19
C LEU A 102 14.62 0.38 5.70
N GLY A 103 15.60 1.08 6.28
CA GLY A 103 15.83 1.07 7.73
C GLY A 103 14.60 1.55 8.51
N THR A 104 13.98 2.65 8.07
CA THR A 104 12.77 3.18 8.72
C THR A 104 11.57 2.25 8.57
N PHE A 105 11.49 1.53 7.46
CA PHE A 105 10.47 0.51 7.22
C PHE A 105 10.62 -0.68 8.15
N ILE A 106 11.84 -1.19 8.31
CA ILE A 106 12.14 -2.28 9.25
C ILE A 106 11.77 -1.84 10.67
N VAL A 107 12.16 -0.62 11.07
CA VAL A 107 11.78 -0.06 12.38
C VAL A 107 10.27 0.05 12.52
N ALA A 108 9.55 0.50 11.50
CA ALA A 108 8.09 0.57 11.52
C ALA A 108 7.44 -0.81 11.70
N ILE A 109 7.92 -1.85 11.00
CA ILE A 109 7.47 -3.23 11.21
C ILE A 109 7.73 -3.68 12.65
N LEU A 110 8.94 -3.46 13.16
CA LEU A 110 9.29 -3.83 14.53
C LEU A 110 8.41 -3.12 15.55
N LEU A 111 8.10 -1.83 15.34
CA LEU A 111 7.18 -1.08 16.18
C LEU A 111 5.74 -1.59 16.08
N VAL A 112 5.26 -1.97 14.89
CA VAL A 112 3.92 -2.57 14.73
C VAL A 112 3.83 -3.89 15.48
N ASN A 113 4.84 -4.74 15.38
CA ASN A 113 4.85 -6.01 16.12
C ASN A 113 5.00 -5.79 17.64
N PHE A 114 5.77 -4.79 18.05
CA PHE A 114 6.02 -4.53 19.47
C PHE A 114 4.89 -3.78 20.17
N LEU A 115 4.25 -2.79 19.51
CA LEU A 115 3.21 -1.94 20.09
C LEU A 115 1.79 -2.32 19.63
N GLY A 116 1.67 -3.03 18.51
CA GLY A 116 0.37 -3.43 17.94
C GLY A 116 -0.54 -4.16 18.92
N PRO A 117 -0.05 -5.15 19.70
CA PRO A 117 -0.87 -5.83 20.71
C PRO A 117 -1.37 -4.90 21.83
N GLN A 118 -0.54 -3.95 22.27
CA GLN A 118 -0.89 -2.98 23.30
C GLN A 118 -1.90 -1.96 22.74
N LEU A 119 -1.70 -1.50 21.51
CA LEU A 119 -2.62 -0.58 20.84
C LEU A 119 -3.97 -1.25 20.55
N SER A 120 -3.98 -2.53 20.14
CA SER A 120 -5.21 -3.28 19.87
C SER A 120 -6.02 -3.57 21.15
N SER A 121 -5.43 -3.47 22.33
CA SER A 121 -6.16 -3.55 23.61
C SER A 121 -7.01 -2.31 23.91
N ILE A 122 -6.75 -1.19 23.22
CA ILE A 122 -7.49 0.05 23.40
C ILE A 122 -8.81 -0.02 22.62
N PRO A 123 -9.99 0.22 23.25
CA PRO A 123 -11.29 -0.05 22.61
C PRO A 123 -11.50 0.57 21.23
N PHE A 124 -11.00 1.78 20.99
CA PHE A 124 -11.17 2.48 19.70
C PHE A 124 -10.13 2.09 18.62
N LEU A 125 -9.05 1.41 19.00
CA LEU A 125 -8.02 0.90 18.08
C LEU A 125 -8.10 -0.62 17.92
N ARG A 126 -9.03 -1.27 18.62
CA ARG A 126 -9.16 -2.71 18.67
C ARG A 126 -9.32 -3.30 17.28
N MET A 127 -8.56 -4.38 17.04
CA MET A 127 -8.77 -5.21 15.88
C MET A 127 -10.03 -6.05 16.10
N PRO A 128 -10.95 -6.15 15.11
CA PRO A 128 -12.12 -7.01 15.23
C PRO A 128 -11.72 -8.49 15.37
N ASP A 129 -12.48 -9.25 16.14
CA ASP A 129 -12.15 -10.65 16.43
C ASP A 129 -12.32 -11.56 15.19
N GLU A 130 -13.09 -11.11 14.19
CA GLU A 130 -13.37 -11.81 12.94
C GLU A 130 -12.22 -11.71 11.91
N PHE A 131 -11.20 -10.90 12.19
CA PHE A 131 -10.06 -10.78 11.29
C PHE A 131 -9.20 -12.05 11.29
N PRO A 132 -8.68 -12.46 10.12
CA PRO A 132 -7.73 -13.56 10.05
C PRO A 132 -6.52 -13.33 10.99
N PRO A 133 -6.11 -14.34 11.79
CA PRO A 133 -4.96 -14.23 12.68
C PRO A 133 -3.67 -13.78 11.98
N GLU A 134 -3.50 -14.12 10.70
CA GLU A 134 -2.35 -13.74 9.88
C GLU A 134 -2.25 -12.23 9.63
N LEU A 135 -3.36 -11.49 9.80
CA LEU A 135 -3.39 -10.03 9.72
C LEU A 135 -3.28 -9.37 11.10
N ASN A 136 -3.24 -10.14 12.18
CA ASN A 136 -3.18 -9.63 13.55
C ASN A 136 -1.72 -9.59 14.06
N PRO A 137 -1.16 -8.40 14.33
CA PRO A 137 0.18 -8.29 14.95
C PRO A 137 0.29 -8.98 16.32
N SER A 138 -0.86 -9.24 16.97
CA SER A 138 -0.96 -9.93 18.26
C SER A 138 -0.97 -11.46 18.14
N HIS A 139 -1.09 -12.00 16.93
CA HIS A 139 -1.08 -13.45 16.65
C HIS A 139 -0.04 -13.79 15.56
N PRO A 140 1.26 -13.56 15.82
CA PRO A 140 2.32 -13.81 14.84
C PRO A 140 2.41 -15.28 14.39
N GLU A 141 1.87 -16.21 15.19
CA GLU A 141 1.75 -17.63 14.86
C GLU A 141 0.84 -17.91 13.66
N GLY A 142 -0.09 -16.99 13.33
CA GLY A 142 -1.02 -17.15 12.22
C GLY A 142 -0.30 -17.47 10.91
N MET A 143 0.77 -16.74 10.58
CA MET A 143 1.55 -16.96 9.35
C MET A 143 2.37 -18.27 9.35
N GLN A 144 2.58 -18.89 10.52
CA GLN A 144 3.39 -20.10 10.68
C GLN A 144 2.55 -21.39 10.65
N SER A 145 1.23 -21.26 10.65
CA SER A 145 0.30 -22.39 10.81
C SER A 145 0.13 -23.28 9.56
N GLY A 146 0.72 -22.90 8.42
CA GLY A 146 0.40 -23.51 7.12
C GLY A 146 -1.04 -23.24 6.66
N ILE A 147 -1.78 -22.42 7.39
CA ILE A 147 -3.11 -21.92 7.05
C ILE A 147 -2.97 -20.45 6.68
N PHE A 148 -3.71 -20.02 5.65
CA PHE A 148 -3.78 -18.64 5.25
C PHE A 148 -5.24 -18.22 5.08
N MET A 149 -5.72 -17.36 5.98
CA MET A 149 -7.08 -16.81 6.00
C MET A 149 -8.16 -17.91 5.89
N GLY A 150 -7.97 -18.98 6.68
CA GLY A 150 -8.87 -20.12 6.75
C GLY A 150 -8.65 -21.22 5.69
N VAL A 151 -7.57 -21.16 4.91
CA VAL A 151 -7.25 -22.17 3.90
C VAL A 151 -5.89 -22.82 4.18
N ALA A 152 -5.85 -24.14 4.33
CA ALA A 152 -4.59 -24.89 4.38
C ALA A 152 -3.81 -24.75 3.06
N LEU A 153 -2.55 -24.35 3.14
CA LEU A 153 -1.75 -23.97 1.98
C LEU A 153 -1.13 -25.16 1.23
N GLN A 154 -0.82 -26.26 1.92
CA GLN A 154 -0.05 -27.37 1.35
C GLN A 154 -0.60 -27.83 -0.01
N GLY A 155 0.26 -27.80 -1.04
CA GLY A 155 -0.09 -28.18 -2.42
C GLY A 155 -0.96 -27.18 -3.20
N LYS A 156 -1.45 -26.10 -2.59
CA LYS A 156 -2.29 -25.08 -3.25
C LYS A 156 -1.46 -23.98 -3.93
N TRP A 157 -0.61 -24.38 -4.87
CA TRP A 157 0.26 -23.49 -5.66
C TRP A 157 -0.47 -22.34 -6.36
N TRP A 158 -1.76 -22.51 -6.66
CA TRP A 158 -2.58 -21.44 -7.23
C TRP A 158 -2.69 -20.22 -6.30
N ILE A 159 -2.69 -20.40 -4.97
CA ILE A 159 -2.74 -19.31 -3.99
C ILE A 159 -1.47 -18.46 -4.11
N LEU A 160 -0.30 -19.10 -4.18
CA LEU A 160 0.97 -18.42 -4.39
C LEU A 160 0.96 -17.61 -5.69
N ALA A 161 0.50 -18.22 -6.80
CA ALA A 161 0.45 -17.54 -8.09
C ALA A 161 -0.48 -16.31 -8.07
N VAL A 162 -1.70 -16.46 -7.56
CA VAL A 162 -2.69 -15.38 -7.49
C VAL A 162 -2.22 -14.28 -6.53
N TYR A 163 -1.72 -14.66 -5.35
CA TYR A 163 -1.22 -13.70 -4.37
C TYR A 163 0.00 -12.94 -4.91
N PHE A 164 0.92 -13.60 -5.62
CA PHE A 164 2.08 -12.94 -6.23
C PHE A 164 1.68 -11.90 -7.29
N VAL A 165 0.68 -12.21 -8.13
CA VAL A 165 0.11 -11.21 -9.06
C VAL A 165 -0.52 -10.05 -8.30
N GLY A 166 -1.28 -10.35 -7.25
CA GLY A 166 -1.86 -9.33 -6.39
C GLY A 166 -0.81 -8.46 -5.71
N TRP A 167 0.31 -9.04 -5.27
CA TRP A 167 1.44 -8.33 -4.69
C TRP A 167 2.02 -7.34 -5.71
N LEU A 168 2.28 -7.76 -6.94
CA LEU A 168 2.74 -6.83 -8.00
C LEU A 168 1.75 -5.67 -8.19
N ILE A 169 0.46 -5.97 -8.31
CA ILE A 169 -0.59 -4.95 -8.50
C ILE A 169 -0.67 -4.02 -7.29
N ASN A 170 -0.51 -4.52 -6.07
CA ASN A 170 -0.46 -3.75 -4.84
C ASN A 170 0.68 -2.73 -4.85
N ILE A 171 1.92 -3.19 -5.10
CA ILE A 171 3.09 -2.31 -5.12
C ILE A 171 2.95 -1.26 -6.22
N PHE A 172 2.69 -1.69 -7.46
CA PHE A 172 2.62 -0.75 -8.57
C PHE A 172 1.40 0.17 -8.48
N GLY A 173 0.25 -0.33 -8.06
CA GLY A 173 -0.97 0.46 -7.89
C GLY A 173 -0.78 1.57 -6.87
N GLU A 174 -0.37 1.23 -5.64
CA GLU A 174 -0.15 2.23 -4.61
C GLU A 174 0.94 3.24 -4.97
N GLU A 175 2.10 2.78 -5.45
CA GLU A 175 3.20 3.70 -5.73
C GLU A 175 2.95 4.57 -6.96
N PHE A 176 2.27 4.06 -7.99
CA PHE A 176 1.89 4.89 -9.14
C PHE A 176 0.84 5.92 -8.73
N TRP A 177 -0.16 5.53 -7.94
CA TRP A 177 -1.20 6.45 -7.49
C TRP A 177 -0.68 7.50 -6.53
N PHE A 178 -0.11 7.10 -5.39
CA PHE A 178 0.28 8.03 -4.35
C PHE A 178 1.55 8.80 -4.73
N ARG A 179 2.61 8.11 -5.18
CA ARG A 179 3.95 8.73 -5.32
C ARG A 179 4.18 9.25 -6.74
N GLY A 180 3.64 8.54 -7.73
CA GLY A 180 3.73 8.90 -9.13
C GLY A 180 2.70 9.93 -9.58
N TYR A 181 1.45 9.84 -9.11
CA TYR A 181 0.35 10.66 -9.59
C TYR A 181 -0.05 11.79 -8.63
N LEU A 182 -0.29 11.47 -7.36
CA LEU A 182 -0.85 12.40 -6.37
C LEU A 182 0.20 13.35 -5.79
N LEU A 183 1.31 12.83 -5.26
CA LEU A 183 2.38 13.64 -4.64
C LEU A 183 2.92 14.75 -5.57
N PRO A 184 3.22 14.50 -6.86
CA PRO A 184 3.72 15.56 -7.74
C PRO A 184 2.71 16.70 -7.93
N ARG A 185 1.40 16.43 -7.85
CA ARG A 185 0.36 17.47 -7.89
C ARG A 185 0.26 18.23 -6.57
N GLN A 186 0.38 17.52 -5.44
CA GLN A 186 0.41 18.14 -4.12
C GLN A 186 1.64 19.03 -3.95
N GLU A 187 2.78 18.69 -4.55
CA GLU A 187 3.95 19.56 -4.64
C GLU A 187 3.67 20.87 -5.39
N ARG A 188 2.74 20.88 -6.36
CA ARG A 188 2.34 22.12 -7.07
C ARG A 188 1.45 23.01 -6.22
N GLU A 189 0.65 22.43 -5.33
CA GLU A 189 -0.24 23.15 -4.41
C GLU A 189 0.49 23.62 -3.15
N HIS A 190 1.21 22.72 -2.49
CA HIS A 190 1.78 22.91 -1.15
C HIS A 190 3.30 23.10 -1.14
N GLY A 191 3.94 23.08 -2.32
CA GLY A 191 5.38 23.33 -2.46
C GLY A 191 6.24 22.40 -1.61
N SER A 192 7.19 22.97 -0.86
CA SER A 192 8.13 22.25 0.00
C SER A 192 7.49 21.55 1.20
N ARG A 193 6.23 21.85 1.52
CA ARG A 193 5.46 21.25 2.62
C ARG A 193 4.55 20.11 2.18
N ALA A 194 4.52 19.77 0.89
CA ALA A 194 3.65 18.72 0.35
C ALA A 194 3.80 17.36 1.06
N TRP A 195 4.98 17.03 1.59
CA TRP A 195 5.18 15.80 2.37
C TRP A 195 4.33 15.70 3.63
N ILE A 196 3.96 16.82 4.25
CA ILE A 196 3.05 16.85 5.40
C ILE A 196 1.66 16.43 4.93
N THR A 197 1.17 17.13 3.91
CA THR A 197 -0.12 16.82 3.29
C THR A 197 -0.17 15.37 2.81
N HIS A 198 0.85 14.93 2.09
CA HIS A 198 0.93 13.60 1.50
C HIS A 198 1.02 12.51 2.57
N GLY A 199 1.86 12.70 3.59
CA GLY A 199 2.00 11.75 4.69
C GLY A 199 0.68 11.53 5.42
N PHE A 200 0.01 12.62 5.79
CA PHE A 200 -1.30 12.54 6.44
C PHE A 200 -2.33 11.80 5.57
N ILE A 201 -2.42 12.14 4.29
CA ILE A 201 -3.37 11.51 3.36
C ILE A 201 -3.06 10.03 3.18
N TRP A 202 -1.80 9.66 3.00
CA TRP A 202 -1.41 8.25 2.85
C TRP A 202 -1.65 7.46 4.14
N ALA A 203 -1.41 8.04 5.32
CA ALA A 203 -1.79 7.41 6.59
C ALA A 203 -3.30 7.14 6.64
N LEU A 204 -4.15 8.09 6.22
CA LEU A 204 -5.60 7.89 6.16
C LEU A 204 -6.05 6.78 5.20
N ASN A 205 -5.23 6.38 4.21
CA ASN A 205 -5.54 5.19 3.40
C ASN A 205 -5.63 3.90 4.25
N HIS A 206 -5.07 3.92 5.46
CA HIS A 206 -4.99 2.79 6.37
C HIS A 206 -6.01 2.88 7.52
N ILE A 207 -7.06 3.71 7.40
CA ILE A 207 -8.10 3.78 8.45
C ILE A 207 -8.79 2.45 8.73
N TRP A 208 -8.73 1.51 7.79
CA TRP A 208 -9.26 0.15 7.95
C TRP A 208 -8.36 -0.72 8.88
N GLN A 209 -7.19 -0.22 9.29
CA GLN A 209 -6.28 -0.84 10.27
C GLN A 209 -5.91 0.15 11.38
N LEU A 210 -6.89 0.60 12.16
CA LEU A 210 -6.71 1.67 13.15
C LEU A 210 -5.54 1.41 14.13
N TRP A 211 -5.31 0.17 14.55
CA TRP A 211 -4.19 -0.21 15.42
C TRP A 211 -2.80 0.10 14.84
N THR A 212 -2.66 0.14 13.51
CA THR A 212 -1.41 0.49 12.84
C THR A 212 -1.23 2.00 12.65
N LEU A 213 -2.33 2.75 12.68
CA LEU A 213 -2.38 4.14 12.24
C LEU A 213 -1.46 5.05 13.07
N VAL A 214 -1.37 4.80 14.38
CA VAL A 214 -0.49 5.53 15.32
C VAL A 214 0.98 5.46 14.88
N ILE A 215 1.41 4.30 14.36
CA ILE A 215 2.78 4.05 13.92
C ILE A 215 2.96 4.52 12.46
N LEU A 216 1.92 4.37 11.64
CA LEU A 216 1.95 4.80 10.24
C LEU A 216 2.01 6.30 10.08
N PHE A 217 1.44 7.11 10.98
CA PHE A 217 1.55 8.57 10.89
C PHE A 217 3.00 9.07 10.82
N PRO A 218 3.87 8.89 11.84
CA PRO A 218 5.25 9.39 11.78
C PRO A 218 6.03 8.81 10.60
N TYR A 219 5.83 7.52 10.32
CA TYR A 219 6.47 6.85 9.19
C TYR A 219 6.03 7.43 7.84
N SER A 220 4.74 7.69 7.63
CA SER A 220 4.18 8.24 6.38
C SER A 220 4.75 9.61 6.05
N PHE A 221 4.95 10.46 7.05
CA PHE A 221 5.54 11.79 6.90
C PHE A 221 7.00 11.69 6.44
N LEU A 222 7.79 10.85 7.10
CA LEU A 222 9.19 10.62 6.75
C LEU A 222 9.32 10.03 5.34
N TRP A 223 8.48 9.04 5.03
CA TRP A 223 8.43 8.39 3.72
C TRP A 223 8.12 9.40 2.62
N SER A 224 7.09 10.23 2.83
CA SER A 224 6.70 11.31 1.93
C SER A 224 7.80 12.35 1.75
N PHE A 225 8.51 12.70 2.82
CA PHE A 225 9.62 13.64 2.78
C PHE A 225 10.78 13.11 1.93
N VAL A 226 11.18 11.86 2.15
CA VAL A 226 12.26 11.20 1.39
C VAL A 226 11.92 11.17 -0.10
N ILE A 227 10.68 10.84 -0.46
CA ILE A 227 10.27 10.71 -1.86
C ILE A 227 10.12 12.06 -2.53
N GLN A 228 9.57 13.06 -1.83
CA GLN A 228 9.48 14.43 -2.33
C GLN A 228 10.89 14.98 -2.64
N ARG A 229 11.88 14.71 -1.78
CA ARG A 229 13.27 15.16 -1.97
C ARG A 229 14.02 14.32 -3.00
N GLY A 230 13.86 13.00 -2.97
CA GLY A 230 14.54 12.05 -3.84
C GLY A 230 13.99 12.03 -5.27
N ARG A 231 12.73 12.44 -5.46
CA ARG A 231 12.02 12.47 -6.75
C ARG A 231 12.22 11.20 -7.57
N ASN A 232 12.12 10.05 -6.90
CA ASN A 232 12.35 8.76 -7.52
C ASN A 232 11.37 7.73 -6.96
N THR A 233 10.47 7.25 -7.81
CA THR A 233 9.41 6.30 -7.43
C THR A 233 9.91 4.86 -7.38
N TRP A 234 11.07 4.53 -7.97
CA TRP A 234 11.66 3.20 -7.79
C TRP A 234 12.07 2.92 -6.35
N ILE A 235 12.46 3.95 -5.61
CA ILE A 235 12.85 3.78 -4.20
C ILE A 235 11.68 3.19 -3.38
N PRO A 236 10.51 3.83 -3.29
CA PRO A 236 9.40 3.27 -2.54
C PRO A 236 8.87 1.98 -3.16
N ILE A 237 8.87 1.81 -4.51
CA ILE A 237 8.50 0.53 -5.14
C ILE A 237 9.35 -0.63 -4.60
N LEU A 238 10.67 -0.45 -4.52
CA LEU A 238 11.56 -1.50 -4.02
C LEU A 238 11.37 -1.75 -2.52
N VAL A 239 11.31 -0.70 -1.70
CA VAL A 239 11.16 -0.88 -0.24
C VAL A 239 9.78 -1.45 0.11
N HIS A 240 8.71 -0.93 -0.48
CA HIS A 240 7.35 -1.46 -0.34
C HIS A 240 7.29 -2.90 -0.83
N GLY A 241 7.85 -3.18 -2.01
CA GLY A 241 7.93 -4.52 -2.58
C GLY A 241 8.60 -5.52 -1.65
N LEU A 242 9.80 -5.21 -1.16
CA LEU A 242 10.54 -6.05 -0.20
C LEU A 242 9.73 -6.31 1.07
N GLY A 243 9.10 -5.27 1.61
CA GLY A 243 8.32 -5.38 2.83
C GLY A 243 7.08 -6.26 2.71
N ASN A 244 6.33 -6.06 1.63
CA ASN A 244 5.14 -6.84 1.34
C ASN A 244 5.45 -8.21 0.70
N PHE A 245 6.73 -8.54 0.51
CA PHE A 245 7.15 -9.87 0.04
C PHE A 245 7.13 -10.91 1.16
N ILE A 246 7.09 -10.50 2.44
CA ILE A 246 7.07 -11.41 3.59
C ILE A 246 5.90 -12.42 3.50
N PRO A 247 4.64 -12.00 3.27
CA PRO A 247 3.55 -12.95 3.04
C PRO A 247 3.74 -13.87 1.83
N VAL A 248 4.40 -13.41 0.75
CA VAL A 248 4.69 -14.26 -0.42
C VAL A 248 5.59 -15.42 -0.02
N VAL A 249 6.64 -15.15 0.78
CA VAL A 249 7.53 -16.18 1.32
C VAL A 249 6.78 -17.11 2.27
N GLY A 250 5.95 -16.58 3.17
CA GLY A 250 5.13 -17.40 4.07
C GLY A 250 4.19 -18.34 3.32
N ILE A 251 3.52 -17.84 2.28
CA ILE A 251 2.67 -18.65 1.41
C ILE A 251 3.49 -19.70 0.66
N LEU A 252 4.66 -19.34 0.11
CA LEU A 252 5.55 -20.28 -0.56
C LEU A 252 5.95 -21.45 0.35
N LEU A 253 6.39 -21.15 1.57
CA LEU A 253 6.74 -22.19 2.55
C LEU A 253 5.53 -23.06 2.89
N GLY A 254 4.37 -22.44 3.14
CA GLY A 254 3.14 -23.16 3.45
C GLY A 254 2.62 -24.04 2.31
N VAL A 255 2.83 -23.67 1.03
CA VAL A 255 2.45 -24.55 -0.10
C VAL A 255 3.41 -25.72 -0.28
N MET A 256 4.67 -25.59 0.14
CA MET A 256 5.69 -26.65 0.09
C MET A 256 5.46 -27.73 1.16
N GLY A 257 4.96 -27.33 2.34
CA GLY A 257 4.77 -28.21 3.50
C GLY A 257 5.92 -28.06 4.49
#